data_AF-A0A812SEA1-F1
#
_entry.id   AF-A0A812SEA1-F1
#
_cell.length_a   1.000
_cell.length_b   1.000
_cell.length_c   1.000
_cell.angle_alpha   90.00
_cell.angle_beta   90.00
_cell.angle_gamma   90.00
#
_symmetry.space_group_name_H-M   'P 1'
#
loop_
_entity.id
_entity.type
_entity.pdbx_description
1 polymer ?
#
loop_
_entity_poly.entity_id
_entity_poly.type
_entity_poly.pdbx_seq_one_letter_code
_entity_poly.pdbx_strand_id
1 'polypeptide(L)' 'DTRSDAWEHQGTPLAGYGVGLPLSRLYAQYLGGSLHLMSMPGEGTTAFLHLKRLRQDAREQLPFWQGEAQK' A
#
# COMPACT_ATOMS: atom_id res chain seq x y z
N ASP A 1 14.40 12.04 -37.86
CA ASP A 1 13.86 10.77 -37.37
C ASP A 1 14.76 10.25 -36.24
N THR A 2 14.16 9.63 -35.22
CA THR A 2 14.77 8.87 -34.11
C THR A 2 15.71 9.55 -33.10
N ARG A 3 15.20 10.27 -32.07
CA ARG A 3 15.91 10.38 -30.75
C ARG A 3 15.15 11.04 -29.56
N SER A 4 13.99 10.54 -29.10
CA SER A 4 13.43 11.05 -27.82
C SER A 4 12.66 10.10 -26.90
N ASP A 5 12.35 8.87 -27.29
CA ASP A 5 11.42 8.05 -26.48
C ASP A 5 12.12 6.95 -25.64
N ALA A 6 13.43 7.04 -25.46
CA ALA A 6 14.23 6.02 -24.76
C ALA A 6 14.24 6.14 -23.21
N TRP A 7 13.14 6.61 -22.61
CA TRP A 7 12.84 6.47 -21.18
C TRP A 7 11.57 5.64 -20.99
N GLU A 8 11.44 4.63 -21.85
CA GLU A 8 10.31 3.71 -21.95
C GLU A 8 9.98 3.09 -20.60
N HIS A 9 8.73 3.33 -20.22
CA HIS A 9 8.04 2.89 -19.03
C HIS A 9 8.44 1.46 -18.60
N GLN A 10 9.19 1.35 -17.50
CA GLN A 10 9.48 0.06 -16.84
C GLN A 10 8.23 -0.67 -16.31
N GLY A 11 7.03 -0.08 -16.49
CA GLY A 11 5.75 -0.64 -16.12
C GLY A 11 4.85 -0.87 -17.32
N THR A 12 4.11 -1.97 -17.29
CA THR A 12 2.92 -2.18 -18.13
C THR A 12 1.87 -1.09 -17.84
N PRO A 13 0.89 -0.85 -18.74
CA PRO A 13 -0.17 0.14 -18.53
C PRO A 13 -0.96 -0.05 -17.22
N LEU A 14 -1.01 -1.27 -16.69
CA LEU A 14 -1.78 -1.64 -15.49
C LEU A 14 -0.91 -1.97 -14.27
N ALA A 15 0.38 -2.25 -14.47
CA ALA A 15 1.31 -2.62 -13.41
C ALA A 15 2.68 -2.00 -13.65
N GLY A 16 3.16 -1.22 -12.68
CA GLY A 16 4.46 -0.54 -12.72
C GLY A 16 5.39 -0.98 -11.61
N TYR A 17 5.97 -0.01 -10.89
CA TYR A 17 7.02 -0.17 -9.87
C TYR A 17 6.66 -1.00 -8.62
N GLY A 18 5.53 -1.71 -8.60
CA GLY A 18 5.14 -2.56 -7.47
C GLY A 18 4.74 -1.80 -6.20
N VAL A 19 4.57 -0.48 -6.25
CA VAL A 19 4.24 0.36 -5.08
C VAL A 19 2.77 0.30 -4.66
N GLY A 20 1.88 -0.18 -5.55
CA GLY A 20 0.44 -0.14 -5.30
C GLY A 20 0.03 -0.89 -4.04
N LEU A 21 0.48 -2.13 -3.90
CA LEU A 21 0.12 -2.96 -2.75
C LEU A 21 0.65 -2.45 -1.40
N PRO A 22 1.95 -2.11 -1.24
CA PRO A 22 2.43 -1.54 0.01
C PRO A 22 1.74 -0.20 0.32
N LEU A 23 1.46 0.62 -0.70
CA LEU A 23 0.76 1.89 -0.51
C LEU A 23 -0.69 1.69 -0.05
N SER A 24 -1.44 0.79 -0.69
CA SER A 24 -2.80 0.43 -0.28
C SER A 24 -2.85 -0.09 1.16
N ARG A 25 -1.82 -0.85 1.59
CA ARG A 25 -1.69 -1.31 2.97
C ARG A 25 -1.50 -0.17 3.95
N LEU A 26 -0.64 0.81 3.62
CA LEU A 26 -0.45 2.01 4.44
C LEU A 26 -1.74 2.82 4.57
N TYR A 27 -2.51 2.99 3.48
CA TYR A 27 -3.80 3.68 3.54
C TYR A 27 -4.81 3.00 4.46
N ALA A 28 -4.89 1.67 4.42
CA ALA A 28 -5.75 0.93 5.33
C ALA A 28 -5.31 1.10 6.79
N GLN A 29 -4.00 0.99 7.06
CA GLN A 29 -3.44 1.10 8.41
C GLN A 29 -3.54 2.52 8.99
N TYR A 30 -3.48 3.55 8.13
CA TYR A 30 -3.57 4.94 8.55
C TYR A 30 -4.83 5.23 9.37
N LEU A 31 -5.96 4.61 9.05
CA LEU A 31 -7.22 4.74 9.81
C LEU A 31 -7.50 3.53 10.72
N GLY A 32 -6.45 2.81 11.12
CA GLY A 32 -6.52 1.65 12.01
C GLY A 32 -7.11 0.38 11.39
N GLY A 33 -7.26 0.33 10.07
CA GLY A 33 -7.68 -0.84 9.31
C GLY A 33 -6.52 -1.80 8.98
N SER A 34 -6.78 -2.76 8.10
CA SER A 34 -5.75 -3.67 7.59
C SER A 34 -6.07 -4.17 6.18
N LEU A 35 -5.05 -4.58 5.44
CA LEU A 35 -5.16 -5.21 4.13
C LEU A 35 -4.35 -6.51 4.13
N HIS A 36 -4.99 -7.62 3.78
CA HIS A 36 -4.38 -8.95 3.73
C HIS A 36 -4.59 -9.58 2.35
N LEU A 37 -3.62 -10.34 1.89
CA LEU A 37 -3.69 -11.08 0.63
C LEU A 37 -3.51 -12.56 0.92
N MET A 38 -4.37 -13.38 0.33
CA MET A 38 -4.26 -14.83 0.35
C MET A 38 -4.23 -15.29 -1.10
N SER A 39 -3.16 -15.98 -1.49
CA SER A 39 -3.04 -16.55 -2.83
C SER A 39 -3.17 -18.06 -2.73
N MET A 40 -3.99 -18.63 -3.60
CA MET A 40 -4.19 -20.07 -3.76
C MET A 40 -3.70 -20.44 -5.17
N PRO A 41 -2.55 -21.15 -5.28
CA PRO A 41 -2.01 -21.54 -6.57
C PRO A 41 -3.03 -22.33 -7.40
N GLY A 42 -3.26 -21.91 -8.64
CA GLY A 42 -4.23 -22.52 -9.55
C GLY A 42 -5.67 -22.00 -9.44
N GLU A 43 -6.04 -21.33 -8.34
CA GLU A 43 -7.38 -20.78 -8.11
C GLU A 43 -7.41 -19.25 -8.25
N GLY A 44 -6.40 -18.56 -7.71
CA GLY A 44 -6.28 -17.11 -7.80
C GLY A 44 -5.81 -16.44 -6.51
N THR A 45 -6.04 -15.13 -6.39
CA THR A 45 -5.64 -14.34 -5.23
C THR A 45 -6.81 -13.54 -4.69
N THR A 46 -7.06 -13.65 -3.39
CA THR A 46 -8.11 -12.92 -2.66
C THR A 46 -7.48 -11.83 -1.80
N ALA A 47 -8.02 -10.62 -1.88
CA ALA A 47 -7.63 -9.49 -1.04
C ALA A 47 -8.72 -9.18 -0.01
N PHE A 48 -8.35 -9.17 1.27
CA PHE A 48 -9.22 -8.83 2.39
C PHE A 48 -8.90 -7.43 2.88
N LEU A 49 -9.87 -6.52 2.83
CA LEU A 49 -9.76 -5.15 3.31
C LEU A 49 -10.65 -4.95 4.55
N HIS A 50 -10.04 -4.58 5.66
CA HIS A 50 -10.72 -4.29 6.92
C HIS A 50 -10.62 -2.81 7.22
N LEU A 51 -11.76 -2.14 7.38
CA LEU A 51 -11.85 -0.73 7.74
C LEU A 51 -12.70 -0.56 8.99
N LYS A 52 -12.44 0.52 9.73
CA LYS A 52 -13.27 0.89 10.87
C LYS A 52 -14.62 1.41 10.37
N ARG A 53 -15.69 0.81 10.85
CA ARG A 53 -17.06 1.22 10.50
C ARG A 53 -17.43 2.55 11.14
N LEU A 54 -17.00 2.77 12.38
CA LEU A 54 -17.32 3.97 13.16
C LEU A 54 -16.18 4.99 13.02
N ARG A 55 -16.55 6.24 12.77
CA ARG A 55 -15.57 7.33 12.62
C ARG A 55 -14.71 7.56 13.86
N GLN A 56 -15.28 7.34 15.05
CA GLN A 56 -14.58 7.50 16.33
C GLN A 56 -13.41 6.52 16.47
N ASP A 57 -13.51 5.34 15.83
CA ASP A 57 -12.47 4.31 15.86
C ASP A 57 -11.46 4.47 14.71
N ALA A 58 -11.81 5.24 13.67
CA ALA A 58 -11.00 5.50 12.49
C ALA A 58 -9.99 6.64 12.73
N ARG A 59 -9.16 6.51 13.76
CA ARG A 59 -8.17 7.52 14.14
C ARG A 59 -6.87 7.35 13.36
N GLU A 60 -6.25 8.47 13.03
CA GLU A 60 -4.96 8.51 12.34
C GLU A 60 -3.89 7.81 13.17
N GLN A 61 -3.27 6.79 12.58
CA GLN A 61 -2.15 6.05 13.17
C GLN A 61 -0.85 6.57 12.58
N LEU A 62 -0.21 7.47 13.33
CA LEU A 62 1.07 8.05 12.95
C LEU A 62 2.22 7.25 13.58
N PRO A 63 3.33 7.08 12.84
CA PRO A 63 4.55 6.58 13.46
C PRO A 63 5.00 7.59 14.52
N PHE A 64 5.17 7.12 15.75
CA PHE A 64 5.79 7.95 16.78
C PHE A 64 7.30 7.91 16.57
N TRP A 65 7.92 9.08 16.44
CA TRP A 65 9.36 9.20 16.47
C TRP A 65 9.82 9.27 17.92
N GLN A 66 10.71 8.36 18.33
CA GLN A 66 11.29 8.33 19.67
C GLN A 66 12.78 8.66 19.59
N GLY A 67 13.12 9.89 19.25
CA GLY A 67 14.47 10.39 19.51
C GLY A 67 14.48 11.25 20.77
N GLU A 68 15.56 11.12 21.52
CA GLU A 68 15.86 11.85 22.76
C GLU A 68 15.23 11.34 24.07
N ALA A 69 14.92 10.05 24.20
CA ALA A 69 14.64 9.45 25.51
C ALA A 69 15.89 8.97 26.27
N GLN A 70 17.09 9.15 25.71
CA GLN A 70 18.35 8.76 26.33
C GLN A 70 19.40 9.87 26.16
N LYS A 71 19.31 10.89 27.00
CA LYS A 71 20.46 11.69 27.43
C LYS A 71 20.28 12.11 28.88
#